data_AF-A0A2T5XYM0-F1
#
_entry.id   AF-A0A2T5XYM0-F1
#
_cell.length_a   1.000
_cell.length_b   1.000
_cell.length_c   1.000
_cell.angle_alpha   90.00
_cell.angle_beta   90.00
_cell.angle_gamma   90.00
#
_symmetry.space_group_name_H-M   'P 1'
#
loop_
_entity.id
_entity.type
_entity.pdbx_description
1 polymer ?
#
loop_
_entity_poly.entity_id
_entity_poly.type
_entity_poly.pdbx_seq_one_letter_code
_entity_poly.pdbx_strand_id
1 'polypeptide(L)' 'MKRAMFEYTKMILSKVSFNPNLFYKELQKGIDRLLPYEVEELKVWLEAYTKNKPELLKSRVLMDK' A
#
# COMPACT_ATOMS: atom_id res chain seq x y z
N MET A 1 -5.59 -14.89 -14.74
CA MET A 1 -5.07 -14.39 -13.45
C MET A 1 -4.85 -12.87 -13.52
N LYS A 2 -5.89 -12.05 -13.36
CA LYS A 2 -5.84 -10.61 -13.71
C LYS A 2 -5.50 -9.64 -12.55
N ARG A 3 -5.20 -10.13 -11.34
CA ARG A 3 -4.97 -9.29 -10.13
C ARG A 3 -3.98 -9.88 -9.11
N ALA A 4 -3.18 -10.87 -9.52
CA ALA A 4 -2.33 -11.59 -8.57
C ALA A 4 -1.34 -10.67 -7.84
N MET A 5 -0.79 -9.67 -8.55
CA MET A 5 0.14 -8.70 -7.97
C MET A 5 -0.55 -7.72 -7.03
N PHE A 6 -1.73 -7.22 -7.37
CA PHE A 6 -2.51 -6.37 -6.48
C PHE A 6 -2.88 -7.05 -5.15
N GLU A 7 -3.40 -8.28 -5.21
CA GLU A 7 -3.72 -9.06 -4.00
C GLU A 7 -2.48 -9.40 -3.18
N TYR A 8 -1.37 -9.75 -3.85
CA TYR A 8 -0.09 -9.97 -3.19
C TYR A 8 0.40 -8.73 -2.46
N THR A 9 0.35 -7.56 -3.09
CA THR A 9 0.74 -6.28 -2.48
C THR A 9 -0.09 -6.00 -1.23
N LYS A 10 -1.43 -6.11 -1.29
CA LYS A 10 -2.30 -5.92 -0.12
C LYS A 10 -1.98 -6.90 1.02
N MET A 11 -1.71 -8.16 0.69
CA MET A 11 -1.33 -9.18 1.68
C MET A 11 -0.03 -8.80 2.38
N ILE A 12 1.01 -8.42 1.63
CA ILE A 12 2.30 -8.02 2.21
C ILE A 12 2.14 -6.78 3.08
N LEU A 13 1.47 -5.73 2.58
CA LEU A 13 1.20 -4.50 3.34
C LEU A 13 0.47 -4.79 4.64
N SER A 14 -0.55 -5.66 4.60
CA SER A 14 -1.28 -6.06 5.81
C SER A 14 -0.38 -6.79 6.81
N LYS A 15 0.50 -7.69 6.33
CA LYS A 15 1.44 -8.43 7.17
C LYS A 15 2.49 -7.54 7.82
N VAL A 16 2.97 -6.50 7.14
CA VAL A 16 4.01 -5.60 7.65
C VAL A 16 3.45 -4.35 8.35
N SER A 17 2.13 -4.24 8.46
CA SER A 17 1.43 -3.06 9.04
C SER A 17 1.79 -2.75 10.49
N PHE A 18 2.39 -3.70 11.22
CA PHE A 18 2.87 -3.49 12.59
C PHE A 18 4.15 -2.63 12.66
N ASN A 19 4.88 -2.45 11.55
CA ASN A 19 6.10 -1.67 11.49
C ASN A 19 6.01 -0.59 10.41
N PRO A 20 5.81 0.68 10.77
CA PRO A 20 5.64 1.78 9.81
C PRO A 20 6.81 1.93 8.81
N ASN A 21 8.04 1.68 9.24
CA ASN A 21 9.22 1.78 8.38
C ASN A 21 9.26 0.66 7.34
N LEU A 22 8.87 -0.56 7.73
CA LEU A 22 8.77 -1.68 6.82
C LEU A 22 7.59 -1.51 5.86
N PHE A 23 6.45 -1.07 6.38
CA PHE A 23 5.26 -0.75 5.60
C PHE A 23 5.55 0.26 4.51
N TYR A 24 6.25 1.36 4.82
CA TYR A 24 6.68 2.36 3.84
C TYR A 24 7.50 1.73 2.70
N LYS A 25 8.48 0.88 3.03
CA LYS A 25 9.35 0.23 2.03
C LYS A 25 8.58 -0.73 1.14
N GLU A 26 7.68 -1.53 1.70
CA GLU A 26 6.87 -2.46 0.90
C GLU A 26 5.80 -1.72 0.09
N LEU A 27 5.28 -0.58 0.57
CA LEU A 27 4.37 0.27 -0.18
C LEU A 27 5.05 0.85 -1.42
N GLN A 28 6.27 1.37 -1.28
CA GLN A 28 7.06 1.85 -2.42
C GLN A 28 7.26 0.73 -3.46
N LYS A 29 7.67 -0.47 -3.04
CA LYS A 29 7.82 -1.62 -3.95
C LYS A 29 6.51 -2.01 -4.63
N GLY A 30 5.39 -1.88 -3.92
CA GLY A 30 4.05 -2.13 -4.47
C GLY A 30 3.73 -1.14 -5.58
N ILE A 31 3.92 0.15 -5.33
CA ILE A 31 3.70 1.23 -6.30
C ILE A 31 4.55 1.02 -7.57
N ASP A 32 5.84 0.69 -7.41
CA ASP A 32 6.77 0.52 -8.53
C ASP A 32 6.44 -0.73 -9.40
N ARG A 33 5.70 -1.71 -8.86
CA ARG A 33 5.40 -2.99 -9.55
C ARG A 33 4.00 -3.05 -10.15
N LEU A 34 3.06 -2.30 -9.58
CA LEU A 34 1.66 -2.32 -9.98
C LEU A 34 1.45 -1.49 -11.24
N LEU A 35 0.43 -1.87 -12.01
CA LEU A 35 0.01 -1.04 -13.15
C LEU A 35 -0.64 0.24 -12.64
N PRO A 36 -0.64 1.35 -13.42
CA PRO A 36 -1.17 2.63 -12.97
C PRO A 36 -2.58 2.56 -12.38
N TYR A 37 -3.49 1.79 -13.00
CA TYR A 37 -4.85 1.62 -12.49
C TYR A 37 -4.90 0.81 -11.17
N GLU A 38 -3.97 -0.13 -10.96
CA GLU A 38 -3.87 -0.88 -9.70
C GLU A 38 -3.29 0.00 -8.58
N VAL A 39 -2.43 0.97 -8.90
CA VAL A 39 -1.94 1.97 -7.94
C VAL A 39 -3.09 2.87 -7.49
N GLU A 40 -3.95 3.32 -8.39
CA GLU A 40 -5.16 4.07 -8.03
C GLU A 40 -6.11 3.26 -7.13
N GLU A 41 -6.33 1.97 -7.43
CA GLU A 41 -7.09 1.07 -6.55
C GLU A 41 -6.40 0.89 -5.19
N LEU A 42 -5.05 0.82 -5.18
CA LEU A 42 -4.27 0.70 -3.95
C LEU A 42 -4.42 1.95 -3.07
N LYS A 43 -4.49 3.14 -3.68
CA LYS A 43 -4.71 4.42 -2.98
C LYS A 43 -6.02 4.38 -2.21
N VAL A 44 -7.13 4.03 -2.86
CA VAL A 44 -8.44 3.91 -2.23
C VAL A 44 -8.42 2.90 -1.08
N TRP A 45 -7.79 1.74 -1.30
CA TRP A 45 -7.65 0.72 -0.26
C TRP A 45 -6.81 1.22 0.93
N LEU A 46 -5.70 1.92 0.67
CA LEU A 46 -4.79 2.42 1.69
C LEU A 46 -5.47 3.47 2.58
N GLU A 47 -6.30 4.34 2.01
CA GLU A 47 -7.07 5.33 2.77
C GLU A 47 -8.03 4.66 3.76
N ALA A 48 -8.76 3.64 3.32
CA ALA A 48 -9.63 2.87 4.19
C ALA A 48 -8.82 2.09 5.26
N TYR A 49 -7.71 1.49 4.87
CA TYR A 49 -6.90 0.64 5.75
C TYR A 49 -6.18 1.42 6.86
N THR A 50 -5.71 2.62 6.54
CA THR A 50 -4.93 3.48 7.47
C THR A 50 -5.80 4.38 8.34
N LYS A 51 -7.12 4.43 8.13
CA LYS A 51 -8.06 5.25 8.90
C LYS A 51 -7.95 5.05 10.42
N ASN A 52 -7.69 3.82 10.85
CA ASN A 52 -7.55 3.45 12.27
C ASN A 52 -6.08 3.21 12.69
N LYS A 53 -5.10 3.60 11.86
CA LYS A 53 -3.67 3.38 12.06
C LYS A 53 -2.88 4.67 11.83
N PRO A 54 -2.90 5.61 12.78
CA PRO A 54 -2.24 6.91 12.61
C PRO A 54 -0.73 6.78 12.32
N GLU A 55 -0.09 5.73 12.81
CA GLU A 55 1.32 5.40 12.57
C GLU A 55 1.66 5.15 11.10
N LEU A 56 0.69 4.72 10.28
CA LEU A 56 0.87 4.44 8.86
C LEU A 56 0.52 5.63 7.96
N LEU A 57 -0.09 6.70 8.51
CA LEU A 57 -0.52 7.87 7.72
C LEU A 57 0.64 8.55 7.02
N LYS A 58 1.85 8.55 7.61
CA LYS A 58 3.05 9.12 6.98
C LYS A 58 3.43 8.43 5.67
N SER A 59 3.08 7.15 5.50
CA SER A 59 3.32 6.41 4.27
C SER A 59 2.42 6.87 3.12
N ARG A 60 1.31 7.57 3.39
CA ARG A 60 0.43 8.13 2.35
C ARG A 60 1.11 9.18 1.48
N VAL A 61 2.17 9.84 1.98
CA VAL A 61 2.97 10.81 1.22
C VAL A 61 3.53 10.21 -0.08
N LEU A 62 3.69 8.89 -0.16
CA LEU A 62 4.13 8.20 -1.38
C LEU A 62 3.08 8.21 -2.51
N MET A 63 1.82 8.47 -2.21
CA MET A 63 0.70 8.41 -3.17
C MET A 63 0.28 9.78 -3.71
N ASP A 64 0.92 10.85 -3.25
CA ASP A 64 0.65 12.24 -3.68
C ASP A 64 1.75 12.78 -4.61
N LYS A 65 2.66 11.91 -5.07
CA LYS A 65 3.66 12.18 -6.11
C LYS A 65 3.19 11.65 -7.45
#